data_AF-A0A951WUW8-F1
#
_entry.id   AF-A0A951WUW8-F1
#
_cell.length_a   1.000
_cell.length_b   1.000
_cell.length_c   1.000
_cell.angle_alpha   90.00
_cell.angle_beta   90.00
_cell.angle_gamma   90.00
#
_symmetry.space_group_name_H-M   'P 1'
#
loop_
_entity.id
_entity.type
_entity.pdbx_description
1 polymer ?
#
loop_
_entity_poly.entity_id
_entity_poly.type
_entity_poly.pdbx_seq_one_letter_code
_entity_poly.pdbx_strand_id
1 'polypeptide(L)'
;MPEHTHIPNDDVPLTEAERAAARGFIQRCEVRLSTQHRVATAFIGGAGLLLLIPIFLRDIVDGELTVLINFIQNLFPQLGDVAGWLVSIVLQLTLAYPLALSLIIPIYGVYLLLKDLVHFYYTLYMPGFEHDLLNPTFALGGITFGSDESPRISKAVLAYEYQDGHANLMMPFSRGKREAYLDSMVTATNGAVIPAGRDIESLRQAGVLDPRVDLDTVQHISTAFGLARAVDRSLVQEVAVSEMQLVRNVMYLRRLMLRYVKTLLLFIWTTTVSFVLLPLLKDPRFPALLVMALGYLLWSIVAIPLMTTPAHWIFRHRHDTPRNGHLDPQLTQLEDHLERWCKLGIVSSVIATVLTLIWMAAA
;
A
#
# COMPACT_ATOMS: atom_id res chain seq x y z
N MET A 1 7.83 -27.90 15.97
CA MET A 1 7.49 -27.09 17.16
C MET A 1 8.72 -26.27 17.51
N PRO A 2 8.73 -24.95 17.28
CA PRO A 2 9.78 -24.11 17.82
C PRO A 2 9.53 -23.97 19.32
N GLU A 3 10.55 -24.31 20.09
CA GLU A 3 10.66 -24.15 21.53
C GLU A 3 10.38 -22.68 21.87
N HIS A 4 9.29 -22.40 22.60
CA HIS A 4 9.06 -21.09 23.19
C HIS A 4 10.21 -20.83 24.15
N THR A 5 11.21 -20.07 23.72
CA THR A 5 12.23 -19.52 24.61
C THR A 5 11.50 -18.62 25.60
N HIS A 6 11.21 -19.19 26.77
CA HIS A 6 10.74 -18.49 27.94
C HIS A 6 11.86 -17.50 28.31
N ILE A 7 11.69 -16.24 27.89
CA ILE A 7 12.47 -15.15 28.51
C ILE A 7 12.11 -15.25 30.00
N PRO A 8 13.10 -15.31 30.92
CA PRO A 8 12.79 -15.31 32.33
C PRO A 8 11.97 -14.05 32.58
N ASN A 9 10.71 -14.21 33.00
CA ASN A 9 10.07 -13.14 33.74
C ASN A 9 10.95 -12.98 34.98
N ASP A 10 11.77 -11.95 35.02
CA ASP A 10 12.25 -11.47 36.30
C ASP A 10 10.98 -11.07 37.06
N ASP A 11 10.51 -11.95 37.95
CA ASP A 11 9.31 -11.76 38.79
C ASP A 11 9.46 -10.58 39.78
N VAL A 12 10.49 -9.75 39.60
CA VAL A 12 10.72 -8.52 40.34
C VAL A 12 9.71 -7.48 39.84
N PRO A 13 8.78 -7.02 40.71
CA PRO A 13 7.84 -5.99 40.33
C PRO A 13 8.60 -4.72 39.90
N LEU A 14 8.21 -4.16 38.76
CA LEU A 14 8.78 -2.90 38.29
C LEU A 14 8.65 -1.82 39.37
N THR A 15 9.72 -1.08 39.58
CA THR A 15 9.73 0.12 40.40
C THR A 15 8.86 1.20 39.74
N GLU A 16 8.38 2.17 40.53
CA GLU A 16 7.57 3.26 39.97
C GLU A 16 8.33 4.08 38.93
N ALA A 17 9.65 4.21 39.09
CA ALA A 17 10.51 4.88 38.11
C ALA A 17 10.55 4.13 36.77
N GLU A 18 10.65 2.80 36.80
CA GLU A 18 10.63 1.96 35.59
C GLU A 18 9.25 1.98 34.91
N ARG A 19 8.16 1.90 35.69
CA ARG A 19 6.80 2.06 35.14
C ARG A 19 6.60 3.41 34.49
N ALA A 20 7.03 4.49 35.14
CA ALA A 20 6.94 5.84 34.59
C ALA A 20 7.77 5.98 33.30
N ALA A 21 8.96 5.37 33.24
CA ALA A 21 9.78 5.36 32.04
C ALA A 21 9.11 4.62 30.87
N ALA A 22 8.50 3.47 31.14
CA ALA A 22 7.79 2.67 30.14
C ALA A 22 6.54 3.41 29.61
N ARG A 23 5.68 3.95 30.48
CA ARG A 23 4.53 4.80 30.10
C ARG A 23 4.97 5.99 29.23
N GLY A 24 6.03 6.68 29.66
CA GLY A 24 6.59 7.80 28.92
C GLY A 24 7.13 7.40 27.54
N PHE A 25 7.66 6.18 27.39
CA PHE A 25 8.08 5.66 26.09
C PHE A 25 6.88 5.34 25.18
N ILE A 26 5.84 4.68 25.69
CA ILE A 26 4.61 4.38 24.94
C ILE A 26 3.98 5.68 24.42
N GLN A 27 3.85 6.70 25.27
CA GLN A 27 3.31 8.00 24.87
C GLN A 27 4.12 8.65 23.72
N ARG A 28 5.45 8.55 23.76
CA ARG A 28 6.30 9.03 22.64
C ARG A 28 6.08 8.22 21.37
N CYS A 29 5.86 6.91 21.48
CA CYS A 29 5.55 6.05 20.35
C CYS A 29 4.21 6.43 19.73
N GLU A 30 3.17 6.67 20.52
CA GLU A 30 1.85 7.12 20.03
C GLU A 30 1.95 8.44 19.26
N VAL A 31 2.72 9.42 19.76
CA VAL A 31 2.92 10.70 19.06
C VAL A 31 3.60 10.49 17.71
N ARG A 32 4.61 9.60 17.65
CA ARG A 32 5.29 9.27 16.40
C ARG A 32 4.39 8.51 15.44
N LEU A 33 3.63 7.53 15.91
CA LEU A 33 2.65 6.78 15.13
C LEU A 33 1.55 7.69 14.58
N SER A 34 1.03 8.63 15.40
CA SER A 34 0.09 9.66 14.97
C SER A 34 0.66 10.53 13.86
N THR A 35 1.95 10.89 13.96
CA THR A 35 2.64 11.66 12.93
C THR A 35 2.78 10.84 11.64
N GLN A 36 3.19 9.57 11.73
CA GLN A 36 3.27 8.66 10.58
C GLN A 36 1.91 8.44 9.91
N HIS A 37 0.85 8.29 10.71
CA HIS A 37 -0.52 8.18 10.23
C HIS A 37 -0.92 9.44 9.45
N ARG A 38 -0.64 10.64 9.99
CA ARG A 38 -0.89 11.91 9.28
C ARG A 38 -0.16 12.01 7.95
N VAL A 39 1.07 11.52 7.88
CA VAL A 39 1.82 11.45 6.62
C VAL A 39 1.15 10.45 5.65
N ALA A 40 0.77 9.27 6.14
CA ALA A 40 0.07 8.27 5.33
C ALA A 40 -1.29 8.78 4.81
N THR A 41 -2.08 9.47 5.64
CA THR A 41 -3.35 10.07 5.22
C THR A 41 -3.15 11.25 4.28
N ALA A 42 -2.06 12.01 4.39
CA ALA A 42 -1.70 13.02 3.40
C ALA A 42 -1.43 12.40 2.01
N PHE A 43 -0.94 11.16 1.92
CA PHE A 43 -0.85 10.46 0.63
C PHE A 43 -2.21 9.98 0.10
N ILE A 44 -3.13 9.58 0.99
CA ILE A 44 -4.51 9.24 0.62
C ILE A 44 -5.29 10.48 0.16
N GLY A 45 -5.20 11.57 0.93
CA GLY A 45 -5.91 12.83 0.68
C GLY A 45 -5.24 13.68 -0.39
N GLY A 46 -3.91 13.62 -0.49
CA GLY A 46 -3.09 14.18 -1.58
C GLY A 46 -3.18 13.38 -2.87
N ALA A 47 -4.23 12.56 -3.02
CA ALA A 47 -4.67 11.93 -4.25
C ALA A 47 -5.14 12.92 -5.33
N GLY A 48 -4.45 14.06 -5.44
CA GLY A 48 -4.38 14.80 -6.70
C GLY A 48 -4.09 13.83 -7.84
N LEU A 49 -3.23 12.83 -7.65
CA LEU A 49 -2.98 11.82 -8.67
C LEU A 49 -4.24 11.02 -9.08
N LEU A 50 -5.14 10.67 -8.15
CA LEU A 50 -6.42 10.02 -8.51
C LEU A 50 -7.41 10.99 -9.16
N LEU A 51 -7.41 12.26 -8.75
CA LEU A 51 -8.25 13.30 -9.37
C LEU A 51 -7.78 13.69 -10.78
N LEU A 52 -6.46 13.65 -11.00
CA LEU A 52 -5.84 14.03 -12.27
C LEU A 52 -6.00 12.94 -13.34
N ILE A 53 -6.14 11.66 -12.94
CA ILE A 53 -6.30 10.54 -13.88
C ILE A 53 -7.49 10.75 -14.83
N PRO A 54 -8.75 10.96 -14.36
CA PRO A 54 -9.89 11.13 -15.28
C PRO A 54 -9.79 12.37 -16.14
N ILE A 55 -9.26 13.47 -15.58
CA ILE A 55 -9.17 14.77 -16.26
C ILE A 55 -8.18 14.69 -17.42
N PHE A 56 -7.01 14.11 -17.21
CA PHE A 56 -5.98 14.05 -18.24
C PHE A 56 -6.17 12.89 -19.21
N LEU A 57 -6.55 11.71 -18.73
CA LEU A 57 -6.61 10.54 -19.59
C LEU A 57 -7.71 10.66 -20.64
N ARG A 58 -8.84 11.32 -20.37
CA ARG A 58 -9.95 11.35 -21.33
C ARG A 58 -9.55 11.97 -22.68
N ASP A 59 -9.08 13.22 -22.66
CA ASP A 59 -8.83 13.95 -23.91
C ASP A 59 -7.53 13.51 -24.59
N ILE A 60 -6.53 13.11 -23.80
CA ILE A 60 -5.25 12.60 -24.30
C ILE A 60 -5.45 11.26 -25.00
N VAL A 61 -6.09 10.30 -24.32
CA VAL A 61 -6.27 8.95 -24.87
C VAL A 61 -7.16 8.99 -26.10
N ASP A 62 -8.24 9.77 -26.08
CA ASP A 62 -9.14 9.90 -27.22
C ASP A 62 -8.43 10.49 -28.45
N GLY A 63 -7.65 11.56 -28.26
CA GLY A 63 -6.93 12.21 -29.35
C GLY A 63 -5.87 11.30 -29.98
N GLU A 64 -5.04 10.65 -29.17
CA GLU A 64 -3.97 9.78 -29.66
C GLU A 64 -4.50 8.47 -30.26
N LEU A 65 -5.54 7.88 -29.67
CA LEU A 65 -6.17 6.67 -30.19
C LEU A 65 -6.89 6.94 -31.51
N THR A 66 -7.56 8.09 -31.65
CA THR A 66 -8.20 8.51 -32.90
C THR A 66 -7.17 8.59 -34.03
N VAL A 67 -5.99 9.14 -33.76
CA VAL A 67 -4.88 9.15 -34.74
C VAL A 67 -4.51 7.73 -35.14
N LEU A 68 -4.24 6.82 -34.19
CA LEU A 68 -3.88 5.44 -34.52
C LEU A 68 -4.95 4.73 -35.35
N ILE A 69 -6.23 4.90 -35.00
CA ILE A 69 -7.36 4.29 -35.71
C ILE A 69 -7.47 4.83 -37.14
N ASN A 70 -7.30 6.14 -37.33
CA ASN A 70 -7.37 6.76 -38.66
C ASN A 70 -6.27 6.27 -39.62
N PHE A 71 -5.18 5.73 -39.09
CA PHE A 71 -4.07 5.16 -39.88
C PHE A 71 -4.10 3.62 -39.98
N ILE A 72 -5.22 2.96 -39.66
CA ILE A 72 -5.43 1.52 -39.90
C ILE A 72 -5.77 1.29 -41.38
N GLN A 73 -4.74 1.36 -42.23
CA GLN A 73 -4.82 1.04 -43.66
C GLN A 73 -3.47 0.52 -44.15
N ASN A 74 -3.43 0.01 -45.39
CA ASN A 74 -2.16 -0.36 -46.02
C ASN A 74 -1.36 0.90 -46.36
N LEU A 75 -0.40 1.25 -45.50
CA LEU A 75 0.46 2.42 -45.67
C LEU A 75 1.58 2.18 -46.68
N PHE A 76 1.90 0.92 -47.01
CA PHE A 76 3.00 0.55 -47.90
C PHE A 76 2.53 -0.26 -49.12
N PRO A 77 1.66 0.32 -49.98
CA PRO A 77 1.12 -0.39 -51.13
C PRO A 77 2.21 -0.80 -52.14
N GLN A 78 3.34 -0.09 -52.21
CA GLN A 78 4.45 -0.43 -53.12
C GLN A 78 5.10 -1.80 -52.85
N LEU A 79 4.92 -2.38 -51.65
CA LEU A 79 5.48 -3.69 -51.30
C LEU A 79 4.56 -4.85 -51.70
N GLY A 80 3.41 -4.56 -52.31
CA GLY A 80 2.34 -5.53 -52.57
C GLY A 80 1.38 -5.69 -51.37
N ASP A 81 0.18 -6.22 -51.61
CA ASP A 81 -0.89 -6.21 -50.61
C ASP A 81 -0.51 -6.90 -49.31
N VAL A 82 0.00 -8.14 -49.38
CA VAL A 82 0.31 -8.93 -48.17
C VAL A 82 1.47 -8.32 -47.38
N ALA A 83 2.58 -7.97 -48.04
CA ALA A 83 3.74 -7.42 -47.36
C ALA A 83 3.49 -5.99 -46.84
N GLY A 84 2.76 -5.17 -47.58
CA GLY A 84 2.38 -3.82 -47.17
C GLY A 84 1.51 -3.83 -45.91
N TRP A 85 0.52 -4.73 -45.83
CA TRP A 85 -0.29 -4.94 -44.63
C TRP A 85 0.55 -5.39 -43.44
N LEU A 86 1.47 -6.35 -43.62
CA LEU A 86 2.33 -6.83 -42.54
C LEU A 86 3.20 -5.71 -41.96
N VAL A 87 3.85 -4.91 -42.81
CA VAL A 87 4.69 -3.78 -42.35
C VAL A 87 3.85 -2.71 -41.67
N SER A 88 2.64 -2.43 -42.18
CA SER A 88 1.70 -1.48 -41.57
C SER A 88 1.27 -1.95 -40.17
N ILE A 89 0.97 -3.24 -39.99
CA ILE A 89 0.64 -3.81 -38.68
C ILE A 89 1.82 -3.70 -37.71
N VAL A 90 3.03 -4.00 -38.17
CA VAL A 90 4.25 -3.86 -37.35
C VAL A 90 4.41 -2.40 -36.90
N LEU A 91 4.27 -1.43 -37.82
CA LEU A 91 4.32 -0.01 -37.47
C LEU A 91 3.28 0.34 -36.40
N GLN A 92 2.02 -0.07 -36.59
CA GLN A 92 0.94 0.21 -35.64
C GLN A 92 1.20 -0.41 -34.27
N LEU A 93 1.64 -1.67 -34.20
CA LEU A 93 2.02 -2.31 -32.94
C LEU A 93 3.19 -1.59 -32.26
N THR A 94 4.18 -1.15 -33.03
CA THR A 94 5.34 -0.45 -32.47
C THR A 94 5.03 0.95 -31.95
N LEU A 95 3.97 1.61 -32.45
CA LEU A 95 3.44 2.87 -31.92
C LEU A 95 2.51 2.64 -30.73
N ALA A 96 1.63 1.63 -30.81
CA ALA A 96 0.67 1.32 -29.78
C ALA A 96 1.35 0.83 -28.49
N TYR A 97 2.48 0.14 -28.59
CA TYR A 97 3.20 -0.38 -27.42
C TYR A 97 3.67 0.71 -26.43
N PRO A 98 4.48 1.71 -26.82
CA PRO A 98 4.91 2.76 -25.90
C PRO A 98 3.74 3.65 -25.43
N LEU A 99 2.72 3.86 -26.25
CA LEU A 99 1.45 4.48 -25.82
C LEU A 99 0.79 3.67 -24.69
N ALA A 100 0.65 2.35 -24.87
CA ALA A 100 0.08 1.50 -23.83
C ALA A 100 0.93 1.52 -22.56
N LEU A 101 2.26 1.50 -22.68
CA LEU A 101 3.16 1.63 -21.52
C LEU A 101 3.00 2.97 -20.81
N SER A 102 2.83 4.07 -21.54
CA SER A 102 2.68 5.41 -20.94
C SER A 102 1.44 5.53 -20.06
N LEU A 103 0.41 4.75 -20.35
CA LEU A 103 -0.84 4.65 -19.60
C LEU A 103 -0.77 3.60 -18.47
N ILE A 104 -0.27 2.40 -18.78
CA ILE A 104 -0.23 1.27 -17.84
C ILE A 104 0.74 1.55 -16.69
N ILE A 105 1.90 2.13 -16.96
CA ILE A 105 2.94 2.34 -15.95
C ILE A 105 2.46 3.22 -14.78
N PRO A 106 1.89 4.42 -15.01
CA PRO A 106 1.35 5.23 -13.92
C PRO A 106 0.21 4.53 -13.15
N ILE A 107 -0.70 3.84 -13.84
CA ILE A 107 -1.79 3.08 -13.21
C ILE A 107 -1.23 1.96 -12.33
N TYR A 108 -0.23 1.23 -12.82
CA TYR A 108 0.45 0.20 -12.05
C TYR A 108 1.18 0.79 -10.82
N GLY A 109 1.80 1.96 -10.97
CA GLY A 109 2.38 2.71 -9.85
C GLY A 109 1.36 3.07 -8.77
N VAL A 110 0.14 3.47 -9.16
CA VAL A 110 -0.98 3.72 -8.24
C VAL A 110 -1.44 2.43 -7.56
N TYR A 111 -1.63 1.35 -8.33
CA TYR A 111 -1.99 0.05 -7.78
C TYR A 111 -1.00 -0.40 -6.70
N LEU A 112 0.29 -0.28 -6.98
CA LEU A 112 1.34 -0.62 -6.01
C LEU A 112 1.36 0.31 -4.80
N LEU A 113 0.97 1.58 -4.95
CA LEU A 113 0.81 2.49 -3.83
C LEU A 113 -0.36 2.09 -2.93
N LEU A 114 -1.52 1.75 -3.52
CA LEU A 114 -2.68 1.25 -2.78
C LEU A 114 -2.35 -0.06 -2.07
N LYS A 115 -1.61 -0.96 -2.73
CA LYS A 115 -1.09 -2.17 -2.11
C LYS A 115 -0.24 -1.84 -0.88
N ASP A 116 0.71 -0.90 -0.98
CA ASP A 116 1.54 -0.50 0.16
C ASP A 116 0.74 0.11 1.29
N LEU A 117 -0.29 0.90 0.97
CA LEU A 117 -1.19 1.49 1.95
C LEU A 117 -1.95 0.42 2.74
N VAL A 118 -2.44 -0.63 2.07
CA VAL A 118 -3.10 -1.77 2.73
C VAL A 118 -2.11 -2.46 3.67
N HIS A 119 -0.88 -2.72 3.24
CA HIS A 119 0.13 -3.34 4.12
C HIS A 119 0.58 -2.41 5.25
N PHE A 120 0.52 -1.09 5.08
CA PHE A 120 0.79 -0.14 6.15
C PHE A 120 -0.27 -0.28 7.26
N TYR A 121 -1.55 -0.27 6.88
CA TYR A 121 -2.67 -0.31 7.83
C TYR A 121 -3.06 -1.69 8.33
N TYR A 122 -2.77 -2.77 7.61
CA TYR A 122 -3.21 -4.11 7.99
C TYR A 122 -2.04 -5.07 8.20
N THR A 123 -2.16 -5.88 9.24
CA THR A 123 -1.24 -6.97 9.57
C THR A 123 -2.03 -8.24 9.85
N LEU A 124 -1.44 -9.39 9.51
CA LEU A 124 -1.95 -10.70 9.92
C LEU A 124 -1.37 -11.14 11.26
N TYR A 125 -0.23 -10.56 11.64
CA TYR A 125 0.54 -10.98 12.81
C TYR A 125 0.50 -9.89 13.87
N MET A 126 0.12 -10.28 15.09
CA MET A 126 0.13 -9.46 16.29
C MET A 126 0.73 -10.30 17.43
N PRO A 127 1.80 -9.85 18.11
CA PRO A 127 2.32 -10.56 19.27
C PRO A 127 1.25 -10.72 20.35
N GLY A 128 1.16 -11.92 20.92
CA GLY A 128 0.16 -12.29 21.93
C GLY A 128 -1.11 -12.97 21.40
N PHE A 129 -1.19 -13.26 20.10
CA PHE A 129 -2.25 -14.09 19.51
C PHE A 129 -1.70 -15.37 18.89
N GLU A 130 -2.59 -16.35 18.71
CA GLU A 130 -2.27 -17.57 17.96
C GLU A 130 -1.83 -17.25 16.53
N HIS A 131 -0.74 -17.91 16.11
CA HIS A 131 -0.12 -17.69 14.80
C HIS A 131 -1.00 -18.17 13.64
N ASP A 132 -1.90 -19.11 13.92
CA ASP A 132 -2.81 -19.69 12.92
C ASP A 132 -4.07 -18.83 12.70
N LEU A 133 -4.25 -17.75 13.47
CA LEU A 133 -5.37 -16.84 13.32
C LEU A 133 -5.17 -15.86 12.16
N LEU A 134 -5.51 -16.32 10.95
CA LEU A 134 -5.42 -15.57 9.68
C LEU A 134 -6.55 -14.52 9.53
N ASN A 135 -6.67 -13.61 10.48
CA ASN A 135 -7.62 -12.50 10.42
C ASN A 135 -6.88 -11.17 10.24
N PRO A 136 -7.06 -10.45 9.11
CA PRO A 136 -6.42 -9.16 8.89
C PRO A 136 -6.90 -8.14 9.93
N THR A 137 -5.96 -7.59 10.68
CA THR A 137 -6.26 -6.57 11.69
C THR A 137 -5.59 -5.27 11.34
N PHE A 138 -6.27 -4.18 11.66
CA PHE A 138 -5.69 -2.86 11.68
C PHE A 138 -4.43 -2.82 12.56
N ALA A 139 -3.37 -2.19 12.06
CA ALA A 139 -2.05 -2.15 12.67
C ALA A 139 -2.03 -1.33 13.97
N LEU A 140 -2.96 -0.38 14.11
CA LEU A 140 -3.25 0.31 15.37
C LEU A 140 -4.33 -0.49 16.10
N GLY A 141 -3.90 -1.58 16.74
CA GLY A 141 -4.77 -2.42 17.57
C GLY A 141 -5.26 -1.68 18.81
N GLY A 142 -6.21 -2.28 19.52
CA GLY A 142 -6.66 -1.76 20.81
C GLY A 142 -5.57 -1.90 21.88
N ILE A 143 -5.55 -0.94 22.80
CA ILE A 143 -4.68 -0.94 23.99
C ILE A 143 -5.57 -1.26 25.18
N THR A 144 -5.15 -2.19 26.04
CA THR A 144 -5.81 -2.48 27.31
C THR A 144 -4.97 -1.98 28.48
N PHE A 145 -5.58 -1.90 29.66
CA PHE A 145 -4.85 -1.52 30.87
C PHE A 145 -3.85 -2.61 31.24
N GLY A 146 -2.59 -2.23 31.48
CA GLY A 146 -1.50 -3.17 31.74
C GLY A 146 -1.79 -4.10 32.90
N SER A 147 -1.58 -5.40 32.70
CA SER A 147 -1.90 -6.45 33.70
C SER A 147 -1.08 -6.31 34.99
N ASP A 148 0.09 -5.69 34.91
CA ASP A 148 1.08 -5.51 35.97
C ASP A 148 1.10 -4.09 36.60
N GLU A 149 0.21 -3.19 36.16
CA GLU A 149 0.17 -1.82 36.69
C GLU A 149 -0.54 -1.72 38.04
N SER A 150 -1.80 -2.13 38.10
CA SER A 150 -2.62 -2.02 39.31
C SER A 150 -3.77 -3.03 39.24
N PRO A 151 -3.71 -4.13 40.01
CA PRO A 151 -4.76 -5.16 40.02
C PRO A 151 -6.13 -4.59 40.38
N ARG A 152 -6.16 -3.61 41.30
CA ARG A 152 -7.41 -2.95 41.72
C ARG A 152 -8.05 -2.16 40.58
N ILE A 153 -7.25 -1.40 39.83
CA ILE A 153 -7.77 -0.59 38.71
C ILE A 153 -8.11 -1.50 37.54
N SER A 154 -7.26 -2.47 37.20
CA SER A 154 -7.51 -3.45 36.15
C SER A 154 -8.85 -4.17 36.38
N LYS A 155 -9.09 -4.67 37.61
CA LYS A 155 -10.37 -5.28 37.99
C LYS A 155 -11.55 -4.31 37.85
N ALA A 156 -11.40 -3.06 38.27
CA ALA A 156 -12.46 -2.06 38.16
C ALA A 156 -12.78 -1.69 36.71
N VAL A 157 -11.77 -1.60 35.84
CA VAL A 157 -11.92 -1.35 34.40
C VAL A 157 -12.63 -2.53 33.74
N LEU A 158 -12.17 -3.76 33.97
CA LEU A 158 -12.83 -4.97 33.45
C LEU A 158 -14.28 -5.06 33.93
N ALA A 159 -14.54 -4.85 35.22
CA ALA A 159 -15.90 -4.85 35.74
C ALA A 159 -16.80 -3.79 35.08
N TYR A 160 -16.24 -2.64 34.70
CA TYR A 160 -16.98 -1.61 33.97
C TYR A 160 -17.20 -1.98 32.49
N GLU A 161 -16.21 -2.56 31.82
CA GLU A 161 -16.31 -3.00 30.41
C GLU A 161 -17.42 -4.06 30.21
N TYR A 162 -17.58 -4.96 31.18
CA TYR A 162 -18.55 -6.06 31.14
C TYR A 162 -19.88 -5.78 31.86
N GLN A 163 -20.15 -4.52 32.24
CA GLN A 163 -21.46 -4.11 32.76
C GLN A 163 -22.55 -4.20 31.68
N ASP A 164 -23.75 -4.55 32.12
CA ASP A 164 -24.91 -4.63 31.23
C ASP A 164 -25.20 -3.27 30.57
N GLY A 165 -25.49 -3.29 29.28
CA GLY A 165 -25.72 -2.09 28.46
C GLY A 165 -24.49 -1.48 27.77
N HIS A 166 -23.26 -1.79 28.19
CA HIS A 166 -22.04 -1.24 27.54
C HIS A 166 -21.64 -1.97 26.26
N ALA A 167 -22.12 -3.20 26.06
CA ALA A 167 -21.89 -3.98 24.84
C ALA A 167 -22.19 -3.21 23.54
N ASN A 168 -23.21 -2.34 23.58
CA ASN A 168 -23.63 -1.55 22.43
C ASN A 168 -22.64 -0.45 22.03
N LEU A 169 -21.76 0.00 22.95
CA LEU A 169 -20.73 0.99 22.67
C LEU A 169 -19.64 0.41 21.75
N MET A 170 -19.24 -0.84 22.01
CA MET A 170 -18.15 -1.50 21.29
C MET A 170 -18.58 -2.08 19.94
N MET A 171 -19.87 -2.40 19.80
CA MET A 171 -20.40 -3.17 18.67
C MET A 171 -21.49 -2.37 17.95
N PRO A 172 -21.15 -1.58 16.92
CA PRO A 172 -22.09 -0.69 16.23
C PRO A 172 -23.10 -1.42 15.32
N PHE A 173 -23.21 -2.75 15.43
CA PHE A 173 -24.11 -3.58 14.65
C PHE A 173 -25.48 -3.71 15.32
N SER A 174 -26.54 -3.86 14.51
CA SER A 174 -27.84 -4.30 15.01
C SER A 174 -27.73 -5.69 15.64
N ARG A 175 -28.57 -5.99 16.63
CA ARG A 175 -28.50 -7.22 17.44
C ARG A 175 -28.36 -8.50 16.59
N GLY A 176 -29.24 -8.73 15.62
CA GLY A 176 -29.16 -9.93 14.79
C GLY A 176 -27.92 -10.02 13.88
N LYS A 177 -27.38 -8.87 13.43
CA LYS A 177 -26.11 -8.87 12.67
C LYS A 177 -24.91 -9.11 13.57
N ARG A 178 -24.96 -8.60 14.81
CA ARG A 178 -23.93 -8.78 15.83
C ARG A 178 -23.77 -10.25 16.17
N GLU A 179 -24.87 -10.91 16.54
CA GLU A 179 -24.92 -12.33 16.87
C GLU A 179 -24.36 -13.15 15.69
N ALA A 180 -24.94 -13.00 14.50
CA ALA A 180 -24.47 -13.72 13.31
C ALA A 180 -22.99 -13.51 12.99
N TYR A 181 -22.47 -12.28 13.10
CA TYR A 181 -21.07 -11.98 12.81
C TYR A 181 -20.13 -12.58 13.87
N LEU A 182 -20.37 -12.31 15.15
CA LEU A 182 -19.45 -12.72 16.23
C LEU A 182 -19.49 -14.23 16.45
N ASP A 183 -20.67 -14.86 16.38
CA ASP A 183 -20.80 -16.30 16.50
C ASP A 183 -20.09 -17.02 15.35
N SER A 184 -20.19 -16.47 14.12
CA SER A 184 -19.47 -17.00 12.96
C SER A 184 -17.95 -16.88 13.14
N MET A 185 -17.47 -15.79 13.74
CA MET A 185 -16.04 -15.60 14.00
C MET A 185 -15.52 -16.53 15.08
N VAL A 186 -16.25 -16.70 16.20
CA VAL A 186 -15.90 -17.65 17.24
C VAL A 186 -15.85 -19.07 16.68
N THR A 187 -16.85 -19.46 15.89
CA THR A 187 -16.93 -20.80 15.29
C THR A 187 -15.81 -21.03 14.28
N ALA A 188 -15.57 -20.08 13.37
CA ALA A 188 -14.54 -20.19 12.34
C ALA A 188 -13.11 -20.23 12.92
N THR A 189 -12.92 -19.61 14.08
CA THR A 189 -11.61 -19.54 14.77
C THR A 189 -11.48 -20.55 15.90
N ASN A 190 -12.49 -21.39 16.10
CA ASN A 190 -12.56 -22.35 17.21
C ASN A 190 -12.29 -21.69 18.59
N GLY A 191 -12.74 -20.44 18.76
CA GLY A 191 -12.53 -19.65 19.97
C GLY A 191 -11.20 -18.89 20.05
N ALA A 192 -10.22 -19.15 19.16
CA ALA A 192 -8.89 -18.53 19.20
C ALA A 192 -8.87 -17.00 19.00
N VAL A 193 -9.98 -16.43 18.51
CA VAL A 193 -10.15 -14.97 18.44
C VAL A 193 -10.26 -14.32 19.82
N ILE A 194 -10.70 -15.05 20.84
CA ILE A 194 -10.91 -14.52 22.19
C ILE A 194 -9.55 -14.43 22.91
N PRO A 195 -9.15 -13.26 23.44
CA PRO A 195 -7.92 -13.13 24.21
C PRO A 195 -7.97 -14.00 25.47
N ALA A 196 -6.85 -14.65 25.82
CA ALA A 196 -6.80 -15.60 26.94
C ALA A 196 -7.26 -14.99 28.28
N GLY A 197 -6.90 -13.73 28.58
CA GLY A 197 -7.32 -13.04 29.81
C GLY A 197 -8.81 -12.64 29.85
N ARG A 198 -9.52 -12.80 28.72
CA ARG A 198 -10.91 -12.38 28.52
C ARG A 198 -11.84 -13.54 28.17
N ASP A 199 -11.38 -14.78 28.34
CA ASP A 199 -12.29 -15.91 28.27
C ASP A 199 -13.24 -15.90 29.49
N ILE A 200 -14.38 -16.59 29.37
CA ILE A 200 -15.42 -16.57 30.41
C ILE A 200 -14.86 -17.09 31.74
N GLU A 201 -13.97 -18.07 31.69
CA GLU A 201 -13.39 -18.68 32.88
C GLU A 201 -12.42 -17.73 33.60
N SER A 202 -11.51 -17.05 32.89
CA SER A 202 -10.61 -16.05 33.50
C SER A 202 -11.39 -14.88 34.07
N LEU A 203 -12.44 -14.41 33.39
CA LEU A 203 -13.30 -13.34 33.89
C LEU A 203 -14.09 -13.75 35.16
N ARG A 204 -14.52 -15.02 35.26
CA ARG A 204 -15.11 -15.56 36.50
C ARG A 204 -14.10 -15.64 37.62
N GLN A 205 -12.89 -16.13 37.34
CA GLN A 205 -11.81 -16.24 38.34
C GLN A 205 -11.36 -14.87 38.84
N ALA A 206 -11.33 -13.85 37.97
CA ALA A 206 -11.08 -12.47 38.35
C ALA A 206 -12.22 -11.85 39.19
N GLY A 207 -13.39 -12.49 39.21
CA GLY A 207 -14.58 -12.03 39.92
C GLY A 207 -15.07 -10.67 39.39
N VAL A 208 -15.06 -10.51 38.06
CA VAL A 208 -15.55 -9.29 37.37
C VAL A 208 -16.95 -9.47 36.78
N LEU A 209 -17.38 -10.72 36.56
CA LEU A 209 -18.71 -11.01 36.01
C LEU A 209 -19.78 -11.02 37.09
N ASP A 210 -20.83 -10.24 36.89
CA ASP A 210 -22.07 -10.37 37.67
C ASP A 210 -22.79 -11.67 37.26
N PRO A 211 -23.23 -12.52 38.20
CA PRO A 211 -23.98 -13.75 37.91
C PRO A 211 -25.22 -13.57 37.02
N ARG A 212 -25.75 -12.36 36.89
CA ARG A 212 -26.95 -12.03 36.11
C ARG A 212 -26.65 -11.66 34.65
N VAL A 213 -25.38 -11.46 34.29
CA VAL A 213 -25.01 -11.06 32.92
C VAL A 213 -25.12 -12.25 31.98
N ASP A 214 -25.68 -11.99 30.80
CA ASP A 214 -25.78 -12.96 29.73
C ASP A 214 -24.38 -13.36 29.19
N LEU A 215 -24.10 -14.66 29.19
CA LEU A 215 -22.79 -15.20 28.82
C LEU A 215 -22.49 -15.03 27.33
N ASP A 216 -23.51 -15.06 26.47
CA ASP A 216 -23.34 -14.83 25.04
C ASP A 216 -22.88 -13.40 24.80
N THR A 217 -23.48 -12.43 25.50
CA THR A 217 -23.05 -11.03 25.48
C THR A 217 -21.60 -10.88 25.95
N VAL A 218 -21.17 -11.59 27.00
CA VAL A 218 -19.76 -11.59 27.46
C VAL A 218 -18.83 -12.14 26.40
N GLN A 219 -19.20 -13.22 25.72
CA GLN A 219 -18.42 -13.82 24.65
C GLN A 219 -18.31 -12.87 23.46
N HIS A 220 -19.39 -12.17 23.10
CA HIS A 220 -19.40 -11.17 22.03
C HIS A 220 -18.49 -9.99 22.33
N ILE A 221 -18.53 -9.44 23.55
CA ILE A 221 -17.62 -8.36 23.98
C ILE A 221 -16.16 -8.84 23.86
N SER A 222 -15.86 -10.03 24.38
CA SER A 222 -14.50 -10.58 24.39
C SER A 222 -14.00 -10.87 22.97
N THR A 223 -14.90 -11.31 22.08
CA THR A 223 -14.62 -11.47 20.65
C THR A 223 -14.34 -10.12 20.00
N ALA A 224 -15.06 -9.05 20.34
CA ALA A 224 -14.80 -7.71 19.81
C ALA A 224 -13.41 -7.18 20.23
N PHE A 225 -12.98 -7.38 21.48
CA PHE A 225 -11.61 -7.10 21.91
C PHE A 225 -10.58 -7.92 21.11
N GLY A 226 -10.87 -9.20 20.89
CA GLY A 226 -10.11 -10.11 20.04
C GLY A 226 -9.91 -9.62 18.60
N LEU A 227 -11.01 -9.23 17.95
CA LEU A 227 -11.02 -8.67 16.60
C LEU A 227 -10.26 -7.34 16.51
N ALA A 228 -10.29 -6.53 17.57
CA ALA A 228 -9.51 -5.30 17.70
C ALA A 228 -8.04 -5.55 18.09
N ARG A 229 -7.65 -6.82 18.31
CA ARG A 229 -6.33 -7.26 18.83
C ARG A 229 -5.93 -6.59 20.15
N ALA A 230 -6.92 -6.25 20.95
CA ALA A 230 -6.75 -5.75 22.30
C ALA A 230 -6.49 -6.93 23.24
N VAL A 231 -5.22 -7.13 23.58
CA VAL A 231 -4.74 -8.21 24.47
C VAL A 231 -4.27 -7.58 25.76
N ASP A 232 -4.52 -8.27 26.87
CA ASP A 232 -3.97 -7.91 28.16
C ASP A 232 -2.48 -8.21 28.19
N ARG A 233 -1.69 -7.16 27.94
CA ARG A 233 -0.23 -7.19 27.96
C ARG A 233 0.28 -6.59 29.26
N SER A 234 1.45 -7.07 29.70
CA SER A 234 2.22 -6.32 30.69
C SER A 234 2.76 -5.03 30.07
N LEU A 235 3.15 -4.08 30.90
CA LEU A 235 3.70 -2.81 30.46
C LEU A 235 4.97 -2.99 29.60
N VAL A 236 5.81 -3.96 29.95
CA VAL A 236 7.02 -4.31 29.16
C VAL A 236 6.66 -4.86 27.78
N GLN A 237 5.66 -5.75 27.72
CA GLN A 237 5.18 -6.29 26.45
C GLN A 237 4.57 -5.21 25.56
N GLU A 238 3.82 -4.26 26.14
CA GLU A 238 3.22 -3.17 25.38
C GLU A 238 4.28 -2.20 24.83
N VAL A 239 5.35 -1.94 25.60
CA VAL A 239 6.55 -1.21 25.12
C VAL A 239 7.17 -1.94 23.93
N ALA A 240 7.42 -3.24 24.04
CA ALA A 240 8.06 -4.02 22.97
C ALA A 240 7.19 -4.06 21.70
N VAL A 241 5.89 -4.28 21.83
CA VAL A 241 4.95 -4.26 20.70
C VAL A 241 4.89 -2.88 20.05
N SER A 242 4.85 -1.81 20.85
CA SER A 242 4.88 -0.43 20.34
C SER A 242 6.15 -0.13 19.55
N GLU A 243 7.31 -0.60 20.01
CA GLU A 243 8.58 -0.47 19.30
C GLU A 243 8.57 -1.25 17.98
N MET A 244 8.11 -2.51 17.99
CA MET A 244 7.98 -3.32 16.78
C MET A 244 7.05 -2.66 15.74
N GLN A 245 5.90 -2.13 16.20
CA GLN A 245 4.96 -1.40 15.34
C GLN A 245 5.58 -0.14 14.75
N LEU A 246 6.34 0.62 15.55
CA LEU A 246 7.05 1.81 15.08
C LEU A 246 8.02 1.46 13.95
N VAL A 247 8.85 0.43 14.15
CA VAL A 247 9.82 -0.01 13.13
C VAL A 247 9.10 -0.48 11.87
N ARG A 248 8.06 -1.32 12.01
CA ARG A 248 7.21 -1.79 10.91
C ARG A 248 6.65 -0.61 10.11
N ASN A 249 6.04 0.36 10.78
CA ASN A 249 5.40 1.49 10.13
C ASN A 249 6.42 2.41 9.44
N VAL A 250 7.62 2.60 10.02
CA VAL A 250 8.72 3.32 9.34
C VAL A 250 9.13 2.62 8.05
N MET A 251 9.30 1.29 8.07
CA MET A 251 9.69 0.53 6.87
C MET A 251 8.67 0.67 5.74
N TYR A 252 7.37 0.51 6.05
CA TYR A 252 6.31 0.69 5.07
C TYR A 252 6.18 2.13 4.58
N LEU A 253 6.28 3.12 5.49
CA LEU A 253 6.16 4.53 5.14
C LEU A 253 7.30 4.97 4.21
N ARG A 254 8.53 4.50 4.45
CA ARG A 254 9.68 4.75 3.56
C ARG A 254 9.40 4.25 2.15
N ARG A 255 8.89 3.02 2.02
CA ARG A 255 8.56 2.42 0.71
C ARG A 255 7.43 3.17 0.01
N LEU A 256 6.36 3.47 0.75
CA LEU A 256 5.21 4.20 0.27
C LEU A 256 5.59 5.59 -0.24
N MET A 257 6.37 6.35 0.52
CA MET A 257 6.83 7.70 0.15
C MET A 257 7.66 7.68 -1.15
N LEU A 258 8.63 6.78 -1.25
CA LEU A 258 9.46 6.68 -2.44
C LEU A 258 8.66 6.27 -3.67
N ARG A 259 7.74 5.31 -3.52
CA ARG A 259 6.87 4.86 -4.61
C ARG A 259 5.93 5.98 -5.06
N TYR A 260 5.35 6.74 -4.13
CA TYR A 260 4.51 7.89 -4.44
C TYR A 260 5.26 8.90 -5.31
N VAL A 261 6.46 9.33 -4.90
CA VAL A 261 7.24 10.33 -5.65
C VAL A 261 7.59 9.82 -7.05
N LYS A 262 7.99 8.54 -7.19
CA LYS A 262 8.27 7.93 -8.51
C LYS A 262 7.03 7.93 -9.41
N THR A 263 5.89 7.48 -8.89
CA THR A 263 4.63 7.45 -9.63
C THR A 263 4.18 8.86 -10.02
N LEU A 264 4.34 9.84 -9.12
CA LEU A 264 4.00 11.24 -9.39
C LEU A 264 4.86 11.82 -10.51
N LEU A 265 6.18 11.62 -10.46
CA LEU A 265 7.08 12.11 -11.51
C LEU A 265 6.72 11.50 -12.86
N LEU A 266 6.52 10.17 -12.92
CA LEU A 266 6.08 9.48 -14.14
C LEU A 266 4.77 10.04 -14.67
N PHE A 267 3.80 10.27 -13.80
CA PHE A 267 2.50 10.83 -14.18
C PHE A 267 2.65 12.25 -14.77
N ILE A 268 3.44 13.11 -14.12
CA ILE A 268 3.74 14.47 -14.60
C ILE A 268 4.41 14.40 -15.97
N TRP A 269 5.37 13.49 -16.15
CA TRP A 269 6.10 13.35 -17.40
C TRP A 269 5.24 12.83 -18.55
N THR A 270 4.46 11.76 -18.33
CA THR A 270 3.48 11.27 -19.31
C THR A 270 2.53 12.39 -19.71
N THR A 271 1.96 13.09 -18.73
CA THR A 271 1.03 14.21 -18.99
C THR A 271 1.69 15.32 -19.79
N THR A 272 2.93 15.69 -19.46
CA THR A 272 3.69 16.73 -20.17
C THR A 272 3.93 16.34 -21.63
N VAL A 273 4.39 15.11 -21.88
CA VAL A 273 4.64 14.64 -23.24
C VAL A 273 3.35 14.61 -24.04
N SER A 274 2.28 14.03 -23.51
CA SER A 274 0.99 13.98 -24.19
C SER A 274 0.40 15.37 -24.48
N PHE A 275 0.56 16.34 -23.55
CA PHE A 275 0.12 17.71 -23.82
C PHE A 275 0.91 18.41 -24.92
N VAL A 276 2.20 18.11 -25.06
CA VAL A 276 3.00 18.62 -26.17
C VAL A 276 2.63 17.91 -27.47
N LEU A 277 2.32 16.61 -27.43
CA LEU A 277 1.97 15.83 -28.62
C LEU A 277 0.61 16.22 -29.19
N LEU A 278 -0.42 16.37 -28.35
CA LEU A 278 -1.80 16.58 -28.80
C LEU A 278 -1.97 17.75 -29.80
N PRO A 279 -1.43 18.96 -29.61
CA PRO A 279 -1.52 20.03 -30.61
C PRO A 279 -0.73 19.71 -31.87
N LEU A 280 0.44 19.07 -31.76
CA LEU A 280 1.25 18.66 -32.90
C LEU A 280 0.57 17.58 -33.75
N LEU A 281 -0.20 16.69 -33.13
CA LEU A 281 -0.99 15.68 -33.82
C LEU A 281 -2.21 16.27 -34.54
N LYS A 282 -2.73 17.40 -34.07
CA LYS A 282 -3.87 18.10 -34.68
C LYS A 282 -3.47 19.04 -35.83
N ASP A 283 -2.22 19.49 -35.86
CA ASP A 283 -1.74 20.38 -36.91
C ASP A 283 -1.36 19.57 -38.17
N PRO A 284 -2.02 19.81 -39.32
CA PRO A 284 -1.77 19.07 -40.56
C PRO A 284 -0.38 19.27 -41.14
N ARG A 285 0.39 20.27 -40.67
CA ARG A 285 1.77 20.51 -41.10
C ARG A 285 2.72 19.43 -40.60
N PHE A 286 2.38 18.73 -39.53
CA PHE A 286 3.22 17.70 -38.95
C PHE A 286 2.67 16.30 -39.27
N PRO A 287 3.52 15.38 -39.75
CA PRO A 287 3.14 13.99 -39.99
C PRO A 287 2.83 13.30 -38.66
N ALA A 288 1.55 13.01 -38.40
CA ALA A 288 1.06 12.54 -37.11
C ALA A 288 1.80 11.29 -36.60
N LEU A 289 2.05 10.30 -37.46
CA LEU A 289 2.78 9.07 -37.09
C LEU A 289 4.22 9.36 -36.63
N LEU A 290 4.89 10.33 -37.26
CA LEU A 290 6.27 10.68 -36.92
C LEU A 290 6.30 11.44 -35.59
N VAL A 291 5.35 12.35 -35.40
CA VAL A 291 5.16 13.07 -34.14
C VAL A 291 4.93 12.08 -33.00
N MET A 292 4.04 11.10 -33.17
CA MET A 292 3.84 10.03 -32.18
C MET A 292 5.12 9.24 -31.92
N ALA A 293 5.81 8.78 -32.98
CA ALA A 293 7.02 7.98 -32.84
C ALA A 293 8.12 8.71 -32.06
N LEU A 294 8.38 9.97 -32.40
CA LEU A 294 9.38 10.81 -31.73
C LEU A 294 8.95 11.20 -30.30
N GLY A 295 7.68 11.50 -30.10
CA GLY A 295 7.10 11.78 -28.79
C GLY A 295 7.27 10.63 -27.82
N TYR A 296 6.92 9.43 -28.26
CA TYR A 296 7.02 8.23 -27.46
C TYR A 296 8.45 7.71 -27.30
N LEU A 297 9.33 8.00 -28.26
CA LEU A 297 10.77 7.79 -28.10
C LEU A 297 11.32 8.67 -26.98
N LEU A 298 11.02 9.97 -27.01
CA LEU A 298 11.42 10.92 -25.97
C LEU A 298 10.86 10.50 -24.61
N TRP A 299 9.59 10.12 -24.56
CA TRP A 299 8.95 9.64 -23.34
C TRP A 299 9.70 8.43 -22.75
N SER A 300 9.97 7.41 -23.58
CA SER A 300 10.60 6.16 -23.16
C SER A 300 12.04 6.36 -22.68
N ILE A 301 12.80 7.24 -23.33
CA ILE A 301 14.17 7.59 -22.93
C ILE A 301 14.20 8.27 -21.56
N VAL A 302 13.30 9.23 -21.33
CA VAL A 302 13.29 10.05 -20.11
C VAL A 302 12.60 9.33 -18.94
N ALA A 303 11.69 8.39 -19.19
CA ALA A 303 11.01 7.64 -18.14
C ALA A 303 11.99 6.89 -17.21
N ILE A 304 13.04 6.28 -17.76
CA ILE A 304 14.05 5.52 -17.00
C ILE A 304 14.79 6.41 -15.98
N PRO A 305 15.49 7.50 -16.36
CA PRO A 305 16.19 8.33 -15.40
C PRO A 305 15.22 8.97 -14.39
N LEU A 306 14.02 9.34 -14.83
CA LEU A 306 13.00 9.93 -13.96
C LEU A 306 12.60 9.00 -12.81
N MET A 307 12.48 7.70 -13.08
CA MET A 307 12.19 6.69 -12.05
C MET A 307 13.30 6.52 -11.02
N THR A 308 14.55 6.61 -11.46
CA THR A 308 15.73 6.49 -10.58
C THR A 308 16.05 7.77 -9.81
N THR A 309 15.48 8.90 -10.24
CA THR A 309 15.78 10.23 -9.72
C THR A 309 15.52 10.38 -8.21
N PRO A 310 14.40 9.89 -7.64
CA PRO A 310 14.17 9.99 -6.19
C PRO A 310 15.22 9.26 -5.36
N ALA A 311 15.69 8.08 -5.81
CA ALA A 311 16.78 7.38 -5.14
C ALA A 311 18.08 8.18 -5.27
N HIS A 312 18.38 8.71 -6.46
CA HIS A 312 19.56 9.53 -6.68
C HIS A 312 19.58 10.78 -5.79
N TRP A 313 18.46 11.48 -5.61
CA TRP A 313 18.35 12.64 -4.72
C TRP A 313 18.75 12.32 -3.27
N ILE A 314 18.34 11.14 -2.77
CA ILE A 314 18.68 10.69 -1.42
C ILE A 314 20.18 10.40 -1.29
N PHE A 315 20.77 9.73 -2.29
CA PHE A 315 22.17 9.29 -2.23
C PHE A 315 23.18 10.30 -2.78
N ARG A 316 22.74 11.46 -3.30
CA ARG A 316 23.60 12.48 -3.93
C ARG A 316 24.78 12.94 -3.05
N HIS A 317 24.59 12.94 -1.72
CA HIS A 317 25.59 13.44 -0.76
C HIS A 317 26.57 12.36 -0.28
N ARG A 318 26.44 11.12 -0.77
CA ARG A 318 27.33 10.02 -0.37
C ARG A 318 28.43 9.85 -1.41
N HIS A 319 29.60 10.43 -1.16
CA HIS A 319 30.71 10.50 -2.12
C HIS A 319 31.51 9.19 -2.27
N ASP A 320 31.48 8.29 -1.26
CA ASP A 320 32.42 7.15 -1.19
C ASP A 320 31.77 5.75 -1.30
N THR A 321 30.50 5.64 -1.67
CA THR A 321 29.84 4.32 -1.79
C THR A 321 29.81 3.89 -3.25
N PRO A 322 30.20 2.63 -3.57
CA PRO A 322 30.06 2.10 -4.93
C PRO A 322 28.64 2.34 -5.42
N ARG A 323 28.49 2.67 -6.72
CA ARG A 323 27.20 2.89 -7.39
C ARG A 323 26.21 1.72 -7.19
N ASN A 324 26.72 0.55 -6.78
CA ASN A 324 26.00 -0.67 -6.45
C ASN A 324 26.01 -0.99 -4.94
N GLY A 325 26.01 0.01 -4.06
CA GLY A 325 25.77 -0.21 -2.64
C GLY A 325 24.45 -0.95 -2.43
N HIS A 326 24.34 -1.76 -1.37
CA HIS A 326 23.12 -2.51 -1.03
C HIS A 326 21.93 -1.55 -0.84
N LEU A 327 21.24 -1.24 -1.93
CA LEU A 327 19.92 -0.65 -1.91
C LEU A 327 18.94 -1.75 -1.56
N ASP A 328 18.01 -1.45 -0.67
CA ASP A 328 16.92 -2.37 -0.33
C ASP A 328 16.17 -2.74 -1.62
N PRO A 329 16.14 -4.03 -2.00
CA PRO A 329 15.47 -4.48 -3.22
C PRO A 329 13.99 -4.08 -3.27
N GLN A 330 13.33 -3.89 -2.12
CA GLN A 330 11.94 -3.44 -2.10
C GLN A 330 11.75 -2.01 -2.61
N LEU A 331 12.80 -1.19 -2.61
CA LEU A 331 12.78 0.19 -3.10
C LEU A 331 13.08 0.29 -4.60
N THR A 332 13.82 -0.68 -5.15
CA THR A 332 14.22 -0.74 -6.57
C THR A 332 13.32 -1.66 -7.40
N GLN A 333 12.54 -2.55 -6.78
CA GLN A 333 11.71 -3.54 -7.50
C GLN A 333 10.87 -2.94 -8.64
N LEU A 334 10.31 -1.74 -8.44
CA LEU A 334 9.54 -1.03 -9.46
C LEU A 334 10.44 -0.58 -10.64
N GLU A 335 11.63 -0.07 -10.35
CA GLU A 335 12.62 0.34 -11.36
C GLU A 335 13.07 -0.86 -12.19
N ASP A 336 13.45 -1.97 -11.53
CA ASP A 336 13.97 -3.17 -12.20
C ASP A 336 12.94 -3.84 -13.12
N HIS A 337 11.65 -3.77 -12.76
CA HIS A 337 10.58 -4.23 -13.63
C HIS A 337 10.36 -3.27 -14.78
N LEU A 338 10.20 -1.97 -14.51
CA LEU A 338 9.81 -0.98 -15.53
C LEU A 338 10.93 -0.63 -16.49
N GLU A 339 12.20 -0.69 -16.08
CA GLU A 339 13.35 -0.44 -16.95
C GLU A 339 13.35 -1.38 -18.16
N ARG A 340 12.99 -2.66 -17.96
CA ARG A 340 12.90 -3.64 -19.06
C ARG A 340 11.82 -3.26 -20.06
N TRP A 341 10.63 -2.86 -19.59
CA TRP A 341 9.53 -2.42 -20.44
C TRP A 341 9.86 -1.13 -21.18
N CYS A 342 10.45 -0.13 -20.50
CA CYS A 342 10.86 1.11 -21.13
C CYS A 342 11.96 0.91 -22.18
N LYS A 343 12.93 0.01 -21.96
CA LYS A 343 13.94 -0.34 -22.97
C LYS A 343 13.31 -0.94 -24.24
N LEU A 344 12.33 -1.83 -24.07
CA LEU A 344 11.55 -2.34 -25.19
C LEU A 344 10.76 -1.20 -25.88
N GLY A 345 10.24 -0.25 -25.09
CA GLY A 345 9.58 0.95 -25.59
C GLY A 345 10.50 1.79 -26.48
N ILE A 346 11.75 2.01 -26.07
CA ILE A 346 12.77 2.71 -26.86
C ILE A 346 12.99 2.00 -28.20
N VAL A 347 13.24 0.69 -28.19
CA VAL A 347 13.46 -0.10 -29.41
C VAL A 347 12.24 -0.01 -30.33
N SER A 348 11.03 -0.17 -29.77
CA SER A 348 9.76 -0.06 -30.48
C SER A 348 9.59 1.32 -31.14
N SER A 349 9.82 2.40 -30.40
CA SER A 349 9.71 3.76 -30.93
C SER A 349 10.77 4.09 -31.98
N VAL A 350 11.99 3.53 -31.88
CA VAL A 350 13.01 3.67 -32.93
C VAL A 350 12.56 2.98 -34.22
N ILE A 351 12.05 1.75 -34.13
CA ILE A 351 11.52 1.02 -35.30
C ILE A 351 10.35 1.80 -35.92
N ALA A 352 9.40 2.27 -35.11
CA ALA A 352 8.28 3.09 -35.58
C ALA A 352 8.75 4.37 -36.28
N THR A 353 9.77 5.03 -35.76
CA THR A 353 10.36 6.24 -36.36
C THR A 353 10.94 5.92 -37.73
N VAL A 354 11.76 4.87 -37.84
CA VAL A 354 12.38 4.46 -39.12
C VAL A 354 11.32 4.08 -40.14
N LEU A 355 10.34 3.24 -39.76
CA LEU A 355 9.25 2.83 -40.65
C LEU A 355 8.43 4.02 -41.13
N THR A 356 8.16 4.99 -40.25
CA THR A 356 7.42 6.20 -40.62
C THR A 356 8.21 7.07 -41.59
N LEU A 357 9.53 7.21 -41.42
CA LEU A 357 10.38 7.94 -42.37
C LEU A 357 10.43 7.26 -43.74
N ILE A 358 10.49 5.92 -43.77
CA ILE A 358 10.43 5.14 -45.02
C ILE A 358 9.07 5.36 -45.71
N TRP A 359 7.97 5.33 -44.96
CA TRP A 359 6.63 5.59 -45.48
C TRP A 359 6.56 6.99 -46.10
N MET A 360 7.01 8.02 -45.37
CA MET A 360 7.02 9.40 -45.85
C MET A 360 7.90 9.62 -47.07
N ALA A 361 8.98 8.86 -47.23
CA ALA A 361 9.86 8.96 -48.40
C ALA A 361 9.25 8.29 -49.64
N ALA A 362 8.26 7.42 -49.46
CA ALA A 362 7.61 6.66 -50.53
C ALA A 362 6.21 7.17 -50.90
N ALA A 363 5.57 7.94 -50.01
CA ALA A 363 4.33 8.69 -50.26
C ALA A 363 4.65 10.01 -50.97
#